data_AF-A0AA40C3N9-F1
#
_entry.id   AF-A0AA40C3N9-F1
#
_cell.length_a   1.000
_cell.length_b   1.000
_cell.length_c   1.000
_cell.angle_alpha   90.00
_cell.angle_beta   90.00
_cell.angle_gamma   90.00
#
_symmetry.space_group_name_H-M   'P 1'
#
loop_
_entity.id
_entity.type
_entity.pdbx_description
1 polymer ?
#
loop_
_entity_poly.entity_id
_entity_poly.type
_entity_poly.pdbx_seq_one_letter_code
_entity_poly.pdbx_strand_id
1 'polypeptide(L)'
;MDYLERLSKHLRFERILKYVALPKLNMETETSIRRKSRFQPEKKVFRGKGLSDLVEVFKWLRKHNVEQIVKVMVIDDGEPSHSDAAIEEALKDFKVEVWDWKKLDLCSDVIAESSNCVKEVSLYSSGSKSVLMGWASEEGLRNKTKFPELEQVNLFIREGLEDAERLKRYIHEFSARLTLDTQIRVRPTMDDRLVSYASEFQSSETSSQSENAWIECVSNFSRFLRRAPNAKEKDMPIKIAVIDDGVDGSLLSLDDKIVTGKSFCPYANSTDLMSPYYVSSGNHGTCMATLICKLCPEVSLYVARLDERQGAGSSQRQITTKSAAEAIQWATDCDVDIISMSWTIEAAVQGNDEMLALKTAVDAARAKNILMFCSTSDQGSSTKDDCYPGDFDGCIKIGGATTTGEPLAWVNTEKVQFLLPGNNVPFSNNEGKVVSYESGSSVATAAASGLAGLLLFCGRLVDKDGKYGAYRVKSNDRYVQETLKDTKNMMRILDKMCIPRTKFIAVQETLEGRFNQALNNKKGSLSANDASLNLRQKVRSSDLSKMEWDADGQCMEALQFMLSVVNLS
;
A
#
# COMPACT_ATOMS: atom_id res chain seq x y z
N MET A 1 -7.41 13.47 12.78
CA MET A 1 -6.10 14.16 12.84
C MET A 1 -4.95 13.18 12.72
N ASP A 2 -4.93 12.08 13.48
CA ASP A 2 -3.91 11.02 13.39
C ASP A 2 -3.66 10.49 11.97
N TYR A 3 -4.71 10.32 11.16
CA TYR A 3 -4.59 9.95 9.75
C TYR A 3 -3.72 10.93 8.95
N LEU A 4 -3.99 12.24 9.07
CA LEU A 4 -3.25 13.28 8.36
C LEU A 4 -1.81 13.39 8.86
N GLU A 5 -1.56 13.21 10.16
CA GLU A 5 -0.21 13.22 10.72
C GLU A 5 0.64 12.01 10.29
N ARG A 6 0.03 10.86 10.03
CA ARG A 6 0.75 9.73 9.41
C ARG A 6 1.03 10.00 7.94
N LEU A 7 0.05 10.54 7.23
CA LEU A 7 0.20 10.90 5.82
C LEU A 7 1.32 11.93 5.61
N SER A 8 1.49 12.91 6.51
CA SER A 8 2.58 13.90 6.40
C SER A 8 3.97 13.26 6.43
N LYS A 9 4.16 12.08 7.04
CA LYS A 9 5.45 11.37 7.00
C LYS A 9 5.85 10.96 5.58
N HIS A 10 4.87 10.77 4.70
CA HIS A 10 5.09 10.39 3.30
C HIS A 10 5.08 11.57 2.34
N LEU A 11 4.74 12.76 2.83
CA LEU A 11 4.55 13.96 2.02
C LEU A 11 5.62 14.99 2.33
N ARG A 12 6.25 15.53 1.28
CA ARG A 12 7.04 16.75 1.37
C ARG A 12 6.28 17.85 0.68
N PHE A 13 5.72 18.75 1.48
CA PHE A 13 4.97 19.90 0.98
C PHE A 13 5.93 21.01 0.55
N GLU A 14 5.75 21.45 -0.69
CA GLU A 14 6.26 22.73 -1.18
C GLU A 14 5.23 23.83 -0.86
N ARG A 15 5.64 25.10 -0.94
CA ARG A 15 4.73 26.25 -0.70
C ARG A 15 3.56 26.31 -1.69
N ILE A 16 3.73 25.70 -2.86
CA ILE A 16 2.74 25.68 -3.94
C ILE A 16 2.40 24.22 -4.25
N LEU A 17 1.12 23.87 -4.14
CA LEU A 17 0.60 22.59 -4.60
C LEU A 17 0.02 22.74 -6.01
N LYS A 18 0.39 21.81 -6.89
CA LYS A 18 -0.21 21.71 -8.23
C LYS A 18 -1.71 21.43 -8.13
N TYR A 19 -2.15 20.61 -7.16
CA TYR A 19 -3.56 20.40 -6.89
C TYR A 19 -3.82 19.81 -5.51
N VAL A 20 -5.08 19.89 -5.07
CA VAL A 20 -5.65 19.18 -3.92
C VAL A 20 -6.94 18.52 -4.38
N ALA A 21 -7.04 17.19 -4.25
CA ALA A 21 -8.20 16.41 -4.67
C ALA A 21 -8.77 15.65 -3.47
N LEU A 22 -10.02 15.94 -3.09
CA LEU A 22 -10.66 15.37 -1.92
C LEU A 22 -11.91 14.60 -2.34
N PRO A 23 -11.97 13.29 -2.07
CA PRO A 23 -13.19 12.51 -2.31
C PRO A 23 -14.26 12.90 -1.28
N LYS A 24 -15.40 12.23 -1.33
CA LYS A 24 -16.43 12.36 -0.29
C LYS A 24 -15.87 11.84 1.03
N LEU A 25 -15.49 12.75 1.91
CA LEU A 25 -14.92 12.46 3.22
C LEU A 25 -15.95 12.75 4.31
N ASN A 26 -16.05 11.84 5.29
CA ASN A 26 -16.73 12.07 6.55
C ASN A 26 -15.70 11.87 7.66
N MET A 27 -15.16 12.95 8.22
CA MET A 27 -14.25 12.84 9.37
C MET A 27 -15.00 12.98 10.69
N GLU A 28 -14.85 11.99 11.57
CA GLU A 28 -15.27 12.12 12.95
C GLU A 28 -14.35 13.11 13.68
N THR A 29 -14.87 14.27 14.06
CA THR A 29 -14.12 15.29 14.83
C THR A 29 -14.18 15.01 16.33
N GLU A 30 -13.18 15.43 17.11
CA GLU A 30 -13.17 15.28 18.58
C GLU A 30 -14.40 15.94 19.25
N THR A 31 -14.95 16.99 18.63
CA THR A 31 -16.19 17.66 19.03
C THR A 31 -17.41 16.75 18.90
N SER A 32 -17.47 15.88 17.88
CA SER A 32 -18.49 14.82 17.78
C SER A 32 -18.33 13.74 18.87
N ILE A 33 -17.10 13.39 19.23
CA ILE A 33 -16.80 12.36 20.25
C ILE A 33 -17.16 12.87 21.66
N ARG A 34 -16.78 14.10 22.01
CA ARG A 34 -17.12 14.71 23.31
C ARG A 34 -18.63 14.89 23.51
N ARG A 35 -19.41 15.06 22.44
CA ARG A 35 -20.88 15.19 22.48
C ARG A 35 -21.59 13.89 22.80
N LYS A 36 -21.09 12.74 22.32
CA LYS A 36 -21.61 11.42 22.72
C LYS A 36 -21.40 11.15 24.23
N SER A 37 -20.46 11.84 24.87
CA SER A 37 -20.04 11.61 26.26
C SER A 37 -20.71 12.51 27.31
N ARG A 38 -21.34 13.65 26.96
CA ARG A 38 -21.94 14.57 27.94
C ARG A 38 -23.36 14.99 27.56
N PHE A 39 -24.35 14.50 28.30
CA PHE A 39 -25.67 15.12 28.39
C PHE A 39 -25.54 16.47 29.11
N GLN A 40 -25.52 17.57 28.35
CA GLN A 40 -25.75 18.91 28.88
C GLN A 40 -26.89 19.59 28.10
N PRO A 41 -27.79 20.34 28.76
CA PRO A 41 -28.92 20.99 28.11
C PRO A 41 -28.43 22.16 27.24
N GLU A 42 -28.80 22.14 25.95
CA GLU A 42 -28.33 23.10 24.96
C GLU A 42 -28.96 24.49 25.12
N LYS A 43 -28.14 25.55 25.18
CA LYS A 43 -28.55 26.86 24.67
C LYS A 43 -28.72 26.71 23.15
N LYS A 44 -29.93 26.96 22.61
CA LYS A 44 -30.22 26.96 21.17
C LYS A 44 -29.43 28.06 20.45
N VAL A 45 -28.18 27.76 20.11
CA VAL A 45 -27.46 28.48 19.06
C VAL A 45 -27.94 27.87 17.74
N PHE A 46 -28.46 28.68 16.82
CA PHE A 46 -28.75 28.24 15.44
C PHE A 46 -27.43 27.73 14.84
N ARG A 47 -27.25 26.41 14.75
CA ARG A 47 -26.13 25.79 14.04
C ARG A 47 -26.66 25.25 12.72
N GLY A 48 -26.06 25.70 11.61
CA GLY A 48 -26.36 25.16 10.29
C GLY A 48 -26.15 23.65 10.23
N LYS A 49 -26.92 22.94 9.40
CA LYS A 49 -26.87 21.48 9.25
C LYS A 49 -25.76 20.98 8.29
N GLY A 50 -24.97 21.88 7.72
CA GLY A 50 -23.93 21.54 6.74
C GLY A 50 -22.66 20.96 7.37
N LEU A 51 -21.91 20.20 6.58
CA LEU A 51 -20.61 19.66 6.96
C LEU A 51 -19.55 20.77 7.10
N SER A 52 -18.52 20.51 7.88
CA SER A 52 -17.42 21.45 8.14
C SER A 52 -16.06 20.76 8.33
N ASP A 53 -15.99 19.46 8.10
CA ASP A 53 -14.83 18.64 8.43
C ASP A 53 -13.65 18.88 7.49
N LEU A 54 -13.89 19.20 6.21
CA LEU A 54 -12.82 19.56 5.28
C LEU A 54 -11.99 20.78 5.72
N VAL A 55 -12.53 21.67 6.56
CA VAL A 55 -11.79 22.80 7.15
C VAL A 55 -10.50 22.31 7.82
N GLU A 56 -10.54 21.16 8.49
CA GLU A 56 -9.37 20.63 9.19
C GLU A 56 -8.29 20.12 8.22
N VAL A 57 -8.67 19.60 7.04
CA VAL A 57 -7.72 19.20 5.99
C VAL A 57 -6.96 20.43 5.49
N PHE A 58 -7.67 21.51 5.19
CA PHE A 58 -7.04 22.73 4.67
C PHE A 58 -6.24 23.49 5.73
N LYS A 59 -6.69 23.49 7.00
CA LYS A 59 -5.86 23.96 8.13
C LYS A 59 -4.57 23.15 8.26
N TRP A 60 -4.65 21.84 8.07
CA TRP A 60 -3.47 20.98 8.09
C TRP A 60 -2.52 21.27 6.93
N LEU A 61 -3.02 21.56 5.72
CA LEU A 61 -2.19 22.02 4.59
C LEU A 61 -1.48 23.35 4.92
N ARG A 62 -2.20 24.32 5.52
CA ARG A 62 -1.60 25.59 5.98
C ARG A 62 -0.50 25.35 7.02
N LYS A 63 -0.73 24.43 7.97
CA LYS A 63 0.29 24.04 8.98
C LYS A 63 1.56 23.46 8.34
N HIS A 64 1.46 22.90 7.14
CA HIS A 64 2.61 22.39 6.36
C HIS A 64 3.14 23.41 5.34
N ASN A 65 2.91 24.72 5.57
CA ASN A 65 3.40 25.84 4.77
C ASN A 65 2.91 25.90 3.32
N VAL A 66 1.80 25.24 3.00
CA VAL A 66 1.15 25.42 1.70
C VAL A 66 0.43 26.78 1.68
N GLU A 67 0.71 27.59 0.67
CA GLU A 67 0.15 28.94 0.49
C GLU A 67 -0.67 29.07 -0.80
N GLN A 68 -0.34 28.28 -1.83
CA GLN A 68 -1.03 28.31 -3.13
C GLN A 68 -1.42 26.90 -3.54
N ILE A 69 -2.63 26.76 -4.07
CA ILE A 69 -3.15 25.52 -4.62
C ILE A 69 -3.64 25.82 -6.03
N VAL A 70 -2.88 25.40 -7.06
CA VAL A 70 -3.23 25.73 -8.45
C VAL A 70 -4.62 25.17 -8.81
N LYS A 71 -4.95 23.94 -8.39
CA LYS A 71 -6.27 23.33 -8.62
C LYS A 71 -6.88 22.68 -7.37
N VAL A 72 -8.11 23.03 -7.01
CA VAL A 72 -8.88 22.36 -5.95
C VAL A 72 -9.99 21.53 -6.58
N MET A 73 -10.08 20.25 -6.21
CA MET A 73 -11.13 19.31 -6.63
C MET A 73 -11.77 18.68 -5.38
N VAL A 74 -13.07 18.86 -5.17
CA VAL A 74 -13.77 18.30 -4.00
C VAL A 74 -15.09 17.67 -4.41
N ILE A 75 -15.34 16.43 -3.97
CA ILE A 75 -16.63 15.76 -4.16
C ILE A 75 -17.54 16.06 -2.97
N ASP A 76 -18.55 16.91 -3.16
CA ASP A 76 -19.44 17.42 -2.10
C ASP A 76 -20.93 17.42 -2.53
N ASP A 77 -21.33 16.40 -3.29
CA ASP A 77 -22.66 16.26 -3.88
C ASP A 77 -23.64 15.45 -3.00
N GLY A 78 -23.25 15.21 -1.74
CA GLY A 78 -24.05 14.52 -0.73
C GLY A 78 -25.02 15.43 0.03
N GLU A 79 -25.96 14.81 0.73
CA GLU A 79 -26.81 15.49 1.72
C GLU A 79 -26.50 14.96 3.14
N PRO A 80 -26.07 15.82 4.08
CA PRO A 80 -25.72 17.24 3.89
C PRO A 80 -24.39 17.40 3.15
N SER A 81 -24.26 18.48 2.36
CA SER A 81 -22.99 18.96 1.81
C SER A 81 -22.34 19.96 2.77
N HIS A 82 -21.13 20.43 2.45
CA HIS A 82 -20.45 21.44 3.25
C HIS A 82 -21.19 22.78 3.24
N SER A 83 -21.26 23.44 4.40
CA SER A 83 -21.83 24.80 4.48
C SER A 83 -20.95 25.82 3.76
N ASP A 84 -21.54 26.87 3.19
CA ASP A 84 -20.81 27.95 2.50
C ASP A 84 -19.67 28.52 3.37
N ALA A 85 -19.98 28.86 4.62
CA ALA A 85 -18.98 29.34 5.59
C ALA A 85 -17.83 28.35 5.86
N ALA A 86 -18.08 27.04 5.73
CA ALA A 86 -17.03 26.03 5.88
C ALA A 86 -16.14 25.95 4.63
N ILE A 87 -16.71 26.16 3.44
CA ILE A 87 -15.94 26.21 2.19
C ILE A 87 -15.03 27.45 2.18
N GLU A 88 -15.58 28.61 2.56
CA GLU A 88 -14.83 29.86 2.73
C GLU A 88 -13.67 29.69 3.71
N GLU A 89 -13.94 29.21 4.93
CA GLU A 89 -12.90 29.00 5.95
C GLU A 89 -11.86 27.93 5.54
N ALA A 90 -12.29 26.90 4.81
CA ALA A 90 -11.39 25.89 4.27
C ALA A 90 -10.38 26.52 3.31
N LEU A 91 -10.85 27.30 2.34
CA LEU A 91 -9.99 27.84 1.27
C LEU A 91 -9.41 29.22 1.56
N LYS A 92 -9.79 29.83 2.68
CA LYS A 92 -9.26 31.11 3.14
C LYS A 92 -7.73 31.17 3.06
N ASP A 93 -7.24 32.29 2.54
CA ASP A 93 -5.84 32.63 2.34
C ASP A 93 -5.08 31.77 1.31
N PHE A 94 -5.71 30.75 0.72
CA PHE A 94 -5.13 30.04 -0.41
C PHE A 94 -5.35 30.80 -1.72
N LYS A 95 -4.30 30.88 -2.53
CA LYS A 95 -4.42 31.27 -3.93
C LYS A 95 -4.89 30.06 -4.75
N VAL A 96 -6.14 30.09 -5.22
CA VAL A 96 -6.74 29.02 -6.02
C VAL A 96 -7.00 29.53 -7.44
N GLU A 97 -6.37 28.89 -8.43
CA GLU A 97 -6.50 29.29 -9.84
C GLU A 97 -7.59 28.50 -10.57
N VAL A 98 -7.73 27.21 -10.26
CA VAL A 98 -8.73 26.31 -10.84
C VAL A 98 -9.62 25.76 -9.73
N TRP A 99 -10.89 26.13 -9.77
CA TRP A 99 -11.89 25.76 -8.78
C TRP A 99 -12.79 24.65 -9.29
N ASP A 100 -12.85 23.54 -8.57
CA ASP A 100 -13.74 22.42 -8.88
C ASP A 100 -14.33 21.82 -7.61
N TRP A 101 -15.37 22.47 -7.07
CA TRP A 101 -16.07 21.98 -5.88
C TRP A 101 -17.44 21.46 -6.29
N LYS A 102 -17.60 20.12 -6.28
CA LYS A 102 -18.82 19.42 -6.70
C LYS A 102 -19.94 19.55 -5.70
N LYS A 103 -20.47 20.76 -5.53
CA LYS A 103 -21.66 21.08 -4.75
C LYS A 103 -22.70 21.72 -5.65
N LEU A 104 -23.91 21.20 -5.63
CA LEU A 104 -25.00 21.69 -6.47
C LEU A 104 -25.37 23.13 -6.10
N ASP A 105 -25.53 23.96 -7.13
CA ASP A 105 -26.04 25.33 -7.06
C ASP A 105 -25.29 26.23 -6.07
N LEU A 106 -23.97 26.04 -5.96
CA LEU A 106 -23.10 26.85 -5.10
C LEU A 106 -23.16 28.34 -5.49
N CYS A 107 -23.32 29.23 -4.52
CA CYS A 107 -23.32 30.67 -4.76
C CYS A 107 -21.93 31.15 -5.23
N SER A 108 -21.88 32.04 -6.23
CA SER A 108 -20.62 32.60 -6.73
C SER A 108 -19.87 33.43 -5.67
N ASP A 109 -20.58 34.01 -4.70
CA ASP A 109 -19.95 34.81 -3.65
C ASP A 109 -19.06 33.95 -2.74
N VAL A 110 -19.44 32.70 -2.48
CA VAL A 110 -18.61 31.74 -1.72
C VAL A 110 -17.27 31.52 -2.41
N ILE A 111 -17.27 31.46 -3.75
CA ILE A 111 -16.07 31.29 -4.56
C ILE A 111 -15.20 32.55 -4.49
N ALA A 112 -15.82 33.73 -4.65
CA ALA A 112 -15.13 35.01 -4.62
C ALA A 112 -14.52 35.34 -3.25
N GLU A 113 -15.23 34.99 -2.16
CA GLU A 113 -14.76 35.14 -0.78
C GLU A 113 -13.64 34.15 -0.43
N SER A 114 -13.61 32.99 -1.11
CA SER A 114 -12.56 31.98 -0.93
C SER A 114 -11.27 32.35 -1.66
N SER A 115 -11.34 32.85 -2.90
CA SER A 115 -10.15 33.24 -3.67
C SER A 115 -10.47 34.23 -4.80
N ASN A 116 -9.60 35.22 -5.01
CA ASN A 116 -9.76 36.27 -6.03
C ASN A 116 -8.92 36.05 -7.30
N CYS A 117 -8.12 34.99 -7.37
CA CYS A 117 -7.26 34.65 -8.53
C CYS A 117 -7.78 33.47 -9.35
N VAL A 118 -9.09 33.19 -9.26
CA VAL A 118 -9.71 32.07 -9.99
C VAL A 118 -9.75 32.39 -11.50
N LYS A 119 -9.09 31.55 -12.29
CA LYS A 119 -9.05 31.59 -13.76
C LYS A 119 -10.03 30.64 -14.41
N GLU A 120 -10.28 29.50 -13.78
CA GLU A 120 -11.21 28.48 -14.25
C GLU A 120 -12.10 28.00 -13.10
N VAL A 121 -13.42 27.93 -13.36
CA VAL A 121 -14.41 27.44 -12.37
C VAL A 121 -15.29 26.36 -12.99
N SER A 122 -15.43 25.24 -12.27
CA SER A 122 -16.41 24.20 -12.53
C SER A 122 -17.63 24.41 -11.63
N LEU A 123 -18.81 24.54 -12.25
CA LEU A 123 -20.09 24.76 -11.58
C LEU A 123 -21.01 23.57 -11.82
N TYR A 124 -21.68 23.13 -10.77
CA TYR A 124 -22.61 22.01 -10.83
C TYR A 124 -24.02 22.52 -10.61
N SER A 125 -24.87 22.42 -11.63
CA SER A 125 -26.23 22.95 -11.60
C SER A 125 -27.26 21.84 -11.51
N SER A 126 -28.30 22.08 -10.70
CA SER A 126 -29.53 21.27 -10.71
C SER A 126 -30.43 21.53 -11.94
N GLY A 127 -30.06 22.47 -12.81
CA GLY A 127 -30.88 22.95 -13.93
C GLY A 127 -31.80 24.13 -13.57
N SER A 128 -31.70 24.67 -12.36
CA SER A 128 -32.48 25.83 -11.91
C SER A 128 -32.14 27.09 -12.70
N LYS A 129 -33.14 27.68 -13.39
CA LYS A 129 -32.96 28.95 -14.12
C LYS A 129 -32.45 30.06 -13.22
N SER A 130 -33.00 30.17 -12.00
CA SER A 130 -32.65 31.26 -11.08
C SER A 130 -31.17 31.24 -10.71
N VAL A 131 -30.60 30.05 -10.50
CA VAL A 131 -29.17 29.87 -10.18
C VAL A 131 -28.31 30.24 -11.39
N LEU A 132 -28.63 29.70 -12.57
CA LEU A 132 -27.93 30.03 -13.80
C LEU A 132 -27.93 31.53 -14.08
N MET A 133 -29.09 32.19 -13.97
CA MET A 133 -29.19 33.63 -14.18
C MET A 133 -28.48 34.44 -13.10
N GLY A 134 -28.46 33.96 -11.86
CA GLY A 134 -27.68 34.55 -10.77
C GLY A 134 -26.18 34.55 -11.08
N TRP A 135 -25.63 33.40 -11.50
CA TRP A 135 -24.23 33.29 -11.92
C TRP A 135 -23.90 34.18 -13.12
N ALA A 136 -24.80 34.30 -14.10
CA ALA A 136 -24.60 35.16 -15.28
C ALA A 136 -24.95 36.64 -15.06
N SER A 137 -25.35 37.04 -13.86
CA SER A 137 -25.66 38.44 -13.55
C SER A 137 -24.39 39.29 -13.44
N GLU A 138 -24.55 40.62 -13.41
CA GLU A 138 -23.45 41.57 -13.19
C GLU A 138 -22.82 41.44 -11.80
N GLU A 139 -23.58 40.94 -10.83
CA GLU A 139 -23.11 40.65 -9.46
C GLU A 139 -22.51 39.24 -9.31
N GLY A 140 -22.67 38.39 -10.33
CA GLY A 140 -22.16 37.03 -10.36
C GLY A 140 -20.76 36.94 -10.97
N LEU A 141 -20.54 35.95 -11.84
CA LEU A 141 -19.24 35.63 -12.44
C LEU A 141 -18.74 36.68 -13.42
N ARG A 142 -19.62 37.57 -13.91
CA ARG A 142 -19.23 38.69 -14.78
C ARG A 142 -18.57 39.83 -14.00
N ASN A 143 -18.70 39.84 -12.68
CA ASN A 143 -18.18 40.90 -11.84
C ASN A 143 -16.64 40.87 -11.84
N LYS A 144 -15.99 41.80 -12.55
CA LYS A 144 -14.53 41.88 -12.66
C LYS A 144 -13.81 42.24 -11.36
N THR A 145 -14.52 42.80 -10.38
CA THR A 145 -14.00 43.03 -9.03
C THR A 145 -13.92 41.72 -8.23
N LYS A 146 -14.90 40.83 -8.39
CA LYS A 146 -14.90 39.50 -7.76
C LYS A 146 -14.02 38.49 -8.50
N PHE A 147 -14.03 38.55 -9.84
CA PHE A 147 -13.39 37.58 -10.74
C PHE A 147 -12.54 38.28 -11.81
N PRO A 148 -11.42 38.93 -11.43
CA PRO A 148 -10.58 39.68 -12.36
C PRO A 148 -9.94 38.77 -13.43
N GLU A 149 -9.49 37.58 -13.02
CA GLU A 149 -8.72 36.63 -13.84
C GLU A 149 -9.56 35.53 -14.49
N LEU A 150 -10.90 35.54 -14.33
CA LEU A 150 -11.74 34.46 -14.82
C LEU A 150 -11.79 34.42 -16.36
N GLU A 151 -11.40 33.28 -16.91
CA GLU A 151 -11.29 33.01 -18.34
C GLU A 151 -12.19 31.85 -18.79
N GLN A 152 -12.48 30.88 -17.92
CA GLN A 152 -13.24 29.68 -18.28
C GLN A 152 -14.26 29.27 -17.20
N VAL A 153 -15.47 28.92 -17.65
CA VAL A 153 -16.52 28.32 -16.84
C VAL A 153 -16.92 26.97 -17.44
N ASN A 154 -16.68 25.90 -16.70
CA ASN A 154 -17.21 24.58 -17.01
C ASN A 154 -18.55 24.41 -16.30
N LEU A 155 -19.63 24.21 -17.04
CA LEU A 155 -20.96 24.05 -16.48
C LEU A 155 -21.37 22.58 -16.58
N PHE A 156 -21.44 21.90 -15.44
CA PHE A 156 -21.95 20.54 -15.34
C PHE A 156 -23.42 20.58 -14.95
N ILE A 157 -24.29 20.06 -15.82
CA ILE A 157 -25.74 20.03 -15.59
C ILE A 157 -26.16 18.62 -15.18
N ARG A 158 -26.74 18.51 -13.99
CA ARG A 158 -27.38 17.27 -13.53
C ARG A 158 -28.83 17.26 -14.00
N GLU A 159 -29.30 16.12 -14.50
CA GLU A 159 -30.71 15.96 -14.84
C GLU A 159 -31.60 16.21 -13.62
N GLY A 160 -32.40 17.27 -13.71
CA GLY A 160 -33.37 17.71 -12.71
C GLY A 160 -34.81 17.48 -13.17
N LEU A 161 -35.72 18.29 -12.65
CA LEU A 161 -37.17 18.20 -12.96
C LEU A 161 -37.57 18.99 -14.22
N GLU A 162 -36.65 19.71 -14.85
CA GLU A 162 -36.94 20.54 -16.02
C GLU A 162 -36.93 19.73 -17.32
N ASP A 163 -37.76 20.15 -18.28
CA ASP A 163 -37.81 19.59 -19.62
C ASP A 163 -36.51 19.83 -20.40
N ALA A 164 -36.07 18.87 -21.21
CA ALA A 164 -34.79 18.91 -21.92
C ALA A 164 -34.66 20.12 -22.87
N GLU A 165 -35.73 20.48 -23.58
CA GLU A 165 -35.70 21.64 -24.49
C GLU A 165 -35.69 22.95 -23.72
N ARG A 166 -36.38 22.99 -22.57
CA ARG A 166 -36.34 24.14 -21.66
C ARG A 166 -34.98 24.33 -21.01
N LEU A 167 -34.35 23.25 -20.58
CA LEU A 167 -33.01 23.24 -20.00
C LEU A 167 -31.96 23.70 -21.02
N LYS A 168 -32.02 23.23 -22.27
CA LYS A 168 -31.16 23.73 -23.37
C LYS A 168 -31.29 25.24 -23.56
N ARG A 169 -32.52 25.79 -23.54
CA ARG A 169 -32.73 27.24 -23.62
C ARG A 169 -32.09 27.98 -22.44
N TYR A 170 -32.19 27.45 -21.23
CA TYR A 170 -31.56 28.05 -20.05
C TYR A 170 -30.03 28.06 -20.14
N ILE A 171 -29.42 26.96 -20.58
CA ILE A 171 -27.97 26.85 -20.77
C ILE A 171 -27.49 27.80 -21.87
N HIS A 172 -28.24 27.91 -22.97
CA HIS A 172 -27.93 28.86 -24.04
C HIS A 172 -28.02 30.31 -23.55
N GLU A 173 -29.09 30.67 -22.85
CA GLU A 173 -29.27 32.01 -22.28
C GLU A 173 -28.16 32.35 -21.27
N PHE A 174 -27.79 31.41 -20.41
CA PHE A 174 -26.67 31.54 -19.47
C PHE A 174 -25.35 31.80 -20.21
N SER A 175 -25.03 30.96 -21.18
CA SER A 175 -23.77 31.03 -21.92
C SER A 175 -23.67 32.35 -22.68
N ALA A 176 -24.73 32.76 -23.37
CA ALA A 176 -24.77 34.01 -24.12
C ALA A 176 -24.59 35.24 -23.22
N ARG A 177 -25.22 35.26 -22.04
CA ARG A 177 -25.07 36.36 -21.09
C ARG A 177 -23.67 36.43 -20.50
N LEU A 178 -23.08 35.28 -20.19
CA LEU A 178 -21.75 35.24 -19.57
C LEU A 178 -20.66 35.68 -20.54
N THR A 179 -20.77 35.30 -21.81
CA THR A 179 -19.80 35.69 -22.86
C THR A 179 -20.03 37.10 -23.40
N LEU A 180 -21.19 37.71 -23.16
CA LEU A 180 -21.49 39.06 -23.58
C LEU A 180 -20.56 40.07 -22.89
N ASP A 181 -19.74 40.74 -23.70
CA ASP A 181 -18.75 41.75 -23.29
C ASP A 181 -17.70 41.23 -22.29
N THR A 182 -17.46 39.91 -22.28
CA THR A 182 -16.39 39.28 -21.51
C THR A 182 -15.55 38.37 -22.41
N GLN A 183 -14.35 38.00 -21.95
CA GLN A 183 -13.52 36.98 -22.63
C GLN A 183 -13.76 35.56 -22.09
N ILE A 184 -14.82 35.38 -21.27
CA ILE A 184 -15.08 34.12 -20.58
C ILE A 184 -15.56 33.07 -21.58
N ARG A 185 -14.98 31.87 -21.53
CA ARG A 185 -15.42 30.70 -22.32
C ARG A 185 -16.32 29.82 -21.47
N VAL A 186 -17.47 29.42 -22.01
CA VAL A 186 -18.42 28.52 -21.33
C VAL A 186 -18.41 27.14 -21.98
N ARG A 187 -18.23 26.09 -21.18
CA ARG A 187 -18.28 24.69 -21.62
C ARG A 187 -19.37 23.92 -20.88
N PRO A 188 -20.58 23.81 -21.45
CA PRO A 188 -21.64 22.99 -20.85
C PRO A 188 -21.40 21.50 -21.10
N THR A 189 -21.59 20.67 -20.07
CA THR A 189 -21.47 19.21 -20.10
C THR A 189 -22.61 18.61 -19.27
N MET A 190 -23.20 17.51 -19.73
CA MET A 190 -24.18 16.77 -18.93
C MET A 190 -23.45 15.87 -17.92
N ASP A 191 -23.83 15.92 -16.65
CA ASP A 191 -23.31 15.04 -15.59
C ASP A 191 -24.16 13.76 -15.53
N ASP A 192 -23.63 12.67 -16.11
CA ASP A 192 -24.28 11.35 -16.24
C ASP A 192 -24.15 10.47 -14.97
N ARG A 193 -23.63 11.03 -13.86
CA ARG A 193 -23.32 10.31 -12.60
C ARG A 193 -22.32 9.15 -12.76
N LEU A 194 -21.76 8.90 -13.94
CA LEU A 194 -20.95 7.70 -14.21
C LEU A 194 -19.54 7.76 -13.64
N VAL A 195 -19.08 8.94 -13.18
CA VAL A 195 -17.80 9.07 -12.49
C VAL A 195 -18.01 9.25 -10.99
N SER A 196 -18.39 8.16 -10.34
CA SER A 196 -18.33 8.00 -8.89
C SER A 196 -17.08 7.19 -8.55
N TYR A 197 -16.00 7.87 -8.17
CA TYR A 197 -14.81 7.25 -7.57
C TYR A 197 -15.10 6.55 -6.21
N ALA A 198 -16.37 6.46 -5.79
CA ALA A 198 -16.80 5.94 -4.50
C ALA A 198 -17.33 4.50 -4.53
N SER A 199 -17.21 3.77 -5.66
CA SER A 199 -17.57 2.35 -5.73
C SER A 199 -16.56 1.39 -5.09
N GLU A 200 -15.43 1.89 -4.56
CA GLU A 200 -14.36 1.08 -3.95
C GLU A 200 -14.47 0.90 -2.42
N PHE A 201 -15.51 1.43 -1.77
CA PHE A 201 -15.68 1.33 -0.32
C PHE A 201 -16.99 0.63 0.08
N GLN A 202 -17.02 -0.70 -0.05
CA GLN A 202 -17.97 -1.56 0.67
C GLN A 202 -17.23 -2.76 1.25
N SER A 203 -16.92 -2.72 2.55
CA SER A 203 -16.38 -3.86 3.29
C SER A 203 -17.52 -4.74 3.80
N SER A 204 -17.52 -6.01 3.40
CA SER A 204 -18.42 -7.06 3.90
C SER A 204 -17.92 -7.65 5.23
N GLU A 205 -18.88 -8.10 6.04
CA GLU A 205 -18.72 -8.47 7.44
C GLU A 205 -17.90 -9.75 7.72
N THR A 206 -17.26 -9.71 8.88
CA THR A 206 -16.44 -10.70 9.57
C THR A 206 -17.15 -12.03 9.87
N SER A 207 -16.43 -13.14 9.65
CA SER A 207 -16.55 -14.35 10.46
C SER A 207 -15.19 -14.74 11.02
N SER A 208 -15.12 -14.91 12.33
CA SER A 208 -13.90 -15.18 13.09
C SER A 208 -13.53 -16.67 13.02
N GLN A 209 -12.38 -16.99 12.42
CA GLN A 209 -11.72 -18.28 12.58
C GLN A 209 -10.22 -18.13 12.85
N SER A 210 -9.66 -19.15 13.49
CA SER A 210 -8.38 -19.24 14.17
C SER A 210 -7.15 -18.88 13.34
N GLU A 211 -6.14 -18.31 14.00
CA GLU A 211 -4.87 -17.88 13.41
C GLU A 211 -4.09 -19.02 12.73
N ASN A 212 -3.40 -18.68 11.63
CA ASN A 212 -2.59 -19.59 10.83
C ASN A 212 -1.28 -19.92 11.56
N ALA A 213 -1.14 -21.16 12.03
CA ALA A 213 0.01 -21.62 12.84
C ALA A 213 1.39 -21.43 12.19
N TRP A 214 1.47 -21.44 10.86
CA TRP A 214 2.73 -21.16 10.14
C TRP A 214 3.10 -19.68 10.26
N ILE A 215 2.14 -18.79 10.00
CA ILE A 215 2.33 -17.33 10.13
C ILE A 215 2.64 -16.97 11.57
N GLU A 216 1.98 -17.62 12.52
CA GLU A 216 2.20 -17.43 13.95
C GLU A 216 3.63 -17.84 14.35
N CYS A 217 4.11 -19.01 13.93
CA CYS A 217 5.47 -19.48 14.21
C CYS A 217 6.54 -18.48 13.73
N VAL A 218 6.47 -18.07 12.46
CA VAL A 218 7.41 -17.09 11.89
C VAL A 218 7.28 -15.73 12.58
N SER A 219 6.06 -15.27 12.88
CA SER A 219 5.83 -14.02 13.60
C SER A 219 6.37 -14.04 15.04
N ASN A 220 6.22 -15.17 15.74
CA ASN A 220 6.76 -15.38 17.08
C ASN A 220 8.30 -15.33 17.06
N PHE A 221 8.91 -16.03 16.11
CA PHE A 221 10.37 -16.02 15.94
C PHE A 221 10.88 -14.63 15.54
N SER A 222 10.16 -13.94 14.64
CA SER A 222 10.44 -12.55 14.26
C SER A 222 10.45 -11.59 15.46
N ARG A 223 9.43 -11.69 16.33
CA ARG A 223 9.36 -10.92 17.58
C ARG A 223 10.50 -11.24 18.54
N PHE A 224 10.90 -12.50 18.63
CA PHE A 224 12.05 -12.93 19.42
C PHE A 224 13.37 -12.31 18.88
N LEU A 225 13.61 -12.36 17.58
CA LEU A 225 14.81 -11.81 16.94
C LEU A 225 14.91 -10.28 17.09
N ARG A 226 13.78 -9.55 17.07
CA ARG A 226 13.76 -8.09 17.28
C ARG A 226 14.28 -7.68 18.67
N ARG A 227 14.26 -8.59 19.65
CA ARG A 227 14.77 -8.36 21.01
C ARG A 227 16.26 -8.70 21.15
N ALA A 228 16.92 -9.14 20.08
CA ALA A 228 18.33 -9.48 20.12
C ALA A 228 19.22 -8.27 20.42
N PRO A 229 20.39 -8.49 21.04
CA PRO A 229 21.45 -7.49 21.03
C PRO A 229 21.73 -7.03 19.59
N ASN A 230 21.99 -5.74 19.40
CA ASN A 230 22.31 -5.12 18.10
C ASN A 230 21.16 -5.09 17.07
N ALA A 231 19.99 -5.68 17.35
CA ALA A 231 18.85 -5.75 16.41
C ALA A 231 18.33 -4.38 15.93
N LYS A 232 18.58 -3.31 16.69
CA LYS A 232 18.13 -1.94 16.41
C LYS A 232 19.21 -1.04 15.79
N GLU A 233 20.37 -1.59 15.46
CA GLU A 233 21.42 -0.82 14.79
C GLU A 233 20.99 -0.43 13.36
N LYS A 234 21.56 0.67 12.84
CA LYS A 234 21.07 1.35 11.63
C LYS A 234 21.12 0.50 10.35
N ASP A 235 22.01 -0.47 10.28
CA ASP A 235 22.27 -1.37 9.15
C ASP A 235 21.60 -2.75 9.32
N MET A 236 20.85 -2.97 10.41
CA MET A 236 20.07 -4.19 10.60
C MET A 236 18.79 -4.29 9.74
N PRO A 237 18.04 -3.21 9.45
CA PRO A 237 16.79 -3.33 8.71
C PRO A 237 16.97 -3.93 7.32
N ILE A 238 16.18 -4.96 6.98
CA ILE A 238 16.18 -5.57 5.65
C ILE A 238 15.36 -4.70 4.70
N LYS A 239 15.95 -4.31 3.57
CA LYS A 239 15.27 -3.51 2.55
C LYS A 239 14.44 -4.42 1.66
N ILE A 240 13.12 -4.25 1.66
CA ILE A 240 12.21 -5.07 0.85
C ILE A 240 11.38 -4.14 -0.04
N ALA A 241 11.46 -4.32 -1.35
CA ALA A 241 10.56 -3.65 -2.28
C ALA A 241 9.26 -4.43 -2.43
N VAL A 242 8.13 -3.74 -2.29
CA VAL A 242 6.79 -4.25 -2.59
C VAL A 242 6.32 -3.56 -3.85
N ILE A 243 6.25 -4.31 -4.95
CA ILE A 243 5.80 -3.81 -6.25
C ILE A 243 4.37 -4.30 -6.47
N ASP A 244 3.38 -3.42 -6.30
CA ASP A 244 1.96 -3.79 -6.27
C ASP A 244 1.02 -2.60 -6.60
N ASP A 245 -0.24 -2.59 -6.13
CA ASP A 245 -1.25 -1.52 -6.35
C ASP A 245 -1.01 -0.25 -5.50
N GLY A 246 0.10 -0.21 -4.77
CA GLY A 246 0.40 0.78 -3.74
C GLY A 246 0.13 0.22 -2.34
N VAL A 247 0.13 1.09 -1.34
CA VAL A 247 -0.19 0.73 0.04
C VAL A 247 -1.07 1.81 0.67
N ASP A 248 -1.88 1.45 1.66
CA ASP A 248 -2.47 2.43 2.56
C ASP A 248 -1.42 2.96 3.54
N GLY A 249 -0.87 4.15 3.24
CA GLY A 249 0.13 4.81 4.08
C GLY A 249 -0.39 5.26 5.45
N SER A 250 -1.70 5.13 5.72
CA SER A 250 -2.28 5.49 7.03
C SER A 250 -2.32 4.32 8.03
N LEU A 251 -1.97 3.12 7.58
CA LEU A 251 -2.02 1.89 8.37
C LEU A 251 -0.87 1.84 9.39
N LEU A 252 -1.20 1.68 10.67
CA LEU A 252 -0.26 1.66 11.80
C LEU A 252 0.80 0.57 11.70
N SER A 253 0.46 -0.59 11.14
CA SER A 253 1.39 -1.71 10.96
C SER A 253 2.51 -1.40 9.96
N LEU A 254 2.30 -0.41 9.09
CA LEU A 254 3.26 0.06 8.09
C LEU A 254 3.94 1.37 8.51
N ASP A 255 3.46 1.99 9.59
CA ASP A 255 4.01 3.24 10.12
C ASP A 255 5.47 3.05 10.50
N ASP A 256 6.30 4.03 10.14
CA ASP A 256 7.77 4.02 10.27
C ASP A 256 8.50 2.87 9.54
N LYS A 257 7.81 1.99 8.81
CA LYS A 257 8.43 0.92 8.00
C LYS A 257 8.65 1.33 6.55
N ILE A 258 7.85 2.24 6.01
CA ILE A 258 8.00 2.73 4.63
C ILE A 258 9.10 3.80 4.60
N VAL A 259 10.22 3.49 3.95
CA VAL A 259 11.34 4.42 3.76
C VAL A 259 11.06 5.40 2.63
N THR A 260 10.58 4.86 1.50
CA THR A 260 10.23 5.66 0.33
C THR A 260 9.29 4.87 -0.57
N GLY A 261 8.63 5.56 -1.49
CA GLY A 261 7.88 4.92 -2.55
C GLY A 261 7.85 5.75 -3.82
N LYS A 262 7.53 5.09 -4.93
CA LYS A 262 7.40 5.69 -6.25
C LYS A 262 6.19 5.11 -6.96
N SER A 263 5.51 5.92 -7.75
CA SER A 263 4.40 5.46 -8.58
C SER A 263 4.80 5.46 -10.04
N PHE A 264 4.36 4.41 -10.72
CA PHE A 264 4.44 4.19 -12.16
C PHE A 264 3.03 4.06 -12.75
N CYS A 265 2.03 4.59 -12.03
CA CYS A 265 0.61 4.57 -12.37
C CYS A 265 0.17 6.00 -12.75
N PRO A 266 0.04 6.32 -14.05
CA PRO A 266 -0.47 7.61 -14.48
C PRO A 266 -1.92 7.82 -14.03
N TYR A 267 -2.28 9.07 -13.77
CA TYR A 267 -3.67 9.40 -13.48
C TYR A 267 -4.53 9.28 -14.74
N ALA A 268 -5.78 8.84 -14.61
CA ALA A 268 -6.71 8.73 -15.73
C ALA A 268 -6.84 10.09 -16.45
N ASN A 269 -6.67 10.10 -17.77
CA ASN A 269 -6.72 11.29 -18.64
C ASN A 269 -5.62 12.34 -18.41
N SER A 270 -4.47 11.96 -17.83
CA SER A 270 -3.33 12.86 -17.67
C SER A 270 -2.00 12.16 -17.95
N THR A 271 -1.13 12.79 -18.74
CA THR A 271 0.25 12.32 -18.98
C THR A 271 1.25 12.79 -17.92
N ASP A 272 0.87 13.82 -17.14
CA ASP A 272 1.80 14.54 -16.25
C ASP A 272 1.53 14.28 -14.75
N LEU A 273 0.56 13.42 -14.44
CA LEU A 273 0.10 13.15 -13.07
C LEU A 273 0.25 11.66 -12.80
N MET A 274 0.73 11.32 -11.60
CA MET A 274 0.85 9.95 -11.12
C MET A 274 -0.04 9.76 -9.90
N SER A 275 -0.74 8.65 -9.84
CA SER A 275 -1.51 8.23 -8.66
C SER A 275 -0.53 7.89 -7.54
N PRO A 276 -0.64 8.46 -6.33
CA PRO A 276 0.39 8.31 -5.30
C PRO A 276 0.55 6.85 -4.83
N TYR A 277 1.76 6.46 -4.43
CA TYR A 277 2.03 5.08 -3.98
C TYR A 277 1.40 4.76 -2.62
N TYR A 278 1.17 5.76 -1.77
CA TYR A 278 0.63 5.64 -0.41
C TYR A 278 -0.90 5.73 -0.34
N VAL A 279 -1.58 5.73 -1.49
CA VAL A 279 -3.02 5.55 -1.62
C VAL A 279 -3.23 4.38 -2.56
N SER A 280 -3.41 3.17 -2.05
CA SER A 280 -3.58 2.00 -2.90
C SER A 280 -4.85 2.10 -3.77
N SER A 281 -4.82 1.53 -4.99
CA SER A 281 -6.02 1.33 -5.84
C SER A 281 -6.96 0.29 -5.25
N GLY A 282 -6.44 -0.56 -4.37
CA GLY A 282 -7.17 -1.65 -3.75
C GLY A 282 -6.66 -1.88 -2.33
N ASN A 283 -6.70 -3.12 -1.88
CA ASN A 283 -6.13 -3.53 -0.60
C ASN A 283 -4.98 -4.54 -0.79
N HIS A 284 -4.64 -4.90 -2.03
CA HIS A 284 -3.78 -6.05 -2.30
C HIS A 284 -2.35 -5.79 -1.83
N GLY A 285 -1.72 -4.70 -2.28
CA GLY A 285 -0.38 -4.30 -1.87
C GLY A 285 -0.29 -3.96 -0.38
N THR A 286 -1.34 -3.36 0.20
CA THR A 286 -1.45 -3.13 1.65
C THR A 286 -1.40 -4.44 2.44
N CYS A 287 -2.15 -5.46 2.02
CA CYS A 287 -2.11 -6.79 2.60
C CYS A 287 -0.70 -7.41 2.48
N MET A 288 -0.10 -7.39 1.28
CA MET A 288 1.23 -7.95 1.05
C MET A 288 2.29 -7.30 1.94
N ALA A 289 2.33 -5.97 1.99
CA ALA A 289 3.24 -5.20 2.83
C ALA A 289 3.03 -5.51 4.32
N THR A 290 1.78 -5.61 4.77
CA THR A 290 1.44 -5.93 6.16
C THR A 290 1.93 -7.32 6.56
N LEU A 291 1.77 -8.32 5.68
CA LEU A 291 2.26 -9.67 5.94
C LEU A 291 3.79 -9.70 6.01
N ILE A 292 4.47 -9.03 5.09
CA ILE A 292 5.94 -8.91 5.11
C ILE A 292 6.42 -8.29 6.42
N CYS A 293 5.81 -7.18 6.86
CA CYS A 293 6.13 -6.52 8.14
C CYS A 293 5.88 -7.41 9.36
N LYS A 294 4.88 -8.30 9.30
CA LYS A 294 4.55 -9.23 10.38
C LYS A 294 5.59 -10.34 10.52
N LEU A 295 6.20 -10.75 9.40
CA LEU A 295 7.10 -11.90 9.32
C LEU A 295 8.59 -11.50 9.41
N CYS A 296 8.97 -10.34 8.87
CA CYS A 296 10.34 -9.85 8.93
C CYS A 296 10.61 -9.10 10.26
N PRO A 297 11.69 -9.40 11.01
CA PRO A 297 11.96 -8.78 12.31
C PRO A 297 12.08 -7.26 12.25
N GLU A 298 12.86 -6.75 11.31
CA GLU A 298 13.07 -5.32 11.11
C GLU A 298 13.18 -5.05 9.61
N VAL A 299 12.20 -4.34 9.06
CA VAL A 299 12.04 -4.14 7.62
C VAL A 299 12.03 -2.66 7.28
N SER A 300 12.65 -2.33 6.15
CA SER A 300 12.57 -1.05 5.46
C SER A 300 11.88 -1.27 4.11
N LEU A 301 10.61 -0.85 4.01
CA LEU A 301 9.79 -1.03 2.82
C LEU A 301 10.07 0.05 1.78
N TYR A 302 10.17 -0.39 0.52
CA TYR A 302 10.25 0.42 -0.68
C TYR A 302 9.02 0.12 -1.54
N VAL A 303 8.09 1.05 -1.66
CA VAL A 303 6.79 0.77 -2.29
C VAL A 303 6.79 1.28 -3.73
N ALA A 304 6.57 0.39 -4.70
CA ALA A 304 6.35 0.76 -6.09
C ALA A 304 4.89 0.48 -6.48
N ARG A 305 4.16 1.53 -6.87
CA ARG A 305 2.79 1.39 -7.38
C ARG A 305 2.79 1.19 -8.89
N LEU A 306 2.10 0.16 -9.36
CA LEU A 306 1.98 -0.22 -10.77
C LEU A 306 0.77 0.42 -11.46
N ASP A 307 0.86 0.56 -12.79
CA ASP A 307 -0.27 0.92 -13.64
C ASP A 307 -1.15 -0.31 -13.87
N GLU A 308 -2.37 -0.26 -13.36
CA GLU A 308 -3.38 -1.31 -13.45
C GLU A 308 -4.48 -0.88 -14.41
N ARG A 309 -4.78 -1.73 -15.39
CA ARG A 309 -5.87 -1.52 -16.34
C ARG A 309 -6.94 -2.58 -16.13
N GLN A 310 -8.19 -2.19 -16.33
CA GLN A 310 -9.29 -3.14 -16.39
C GLN A 310 -9.15 -3.97 -17.67
N GLY A 311 -9.12 -5.29 -17.53
CA GLY A 311 -9.11 -6.20 -18.67
C GLY A 311 -10.38 -6.04 -19.52
N ALA A 312 -10.25 -6.19 -20.84
CA ALA A 312 -11.40 -6.15 -21.73
C ALA A 312 -12.37 -7.31 -21.42
N GLY A 313 -13.45 -7.02 -20.69
CA GLY A 313 -14.53 -7.97 -20.40
C GLY A 313 -14.30 -8.92 -19.21
N SER A 314 -13.26 -8.72 -18.39
CA SER A 314 -13.08 -9.43 -17.13
C SER A 314 -12.79 -8.45 -15.98
N SER A 315 -13.28 -8.75 -14.77
CA SER A 315 -12.97 -8.00 -13.54
C SER A 315 -11.54 -8.22 -13.04
N GLN A 316 -10.64 -8.70 -13.90
CA GLN A 316 -9.27 -9.05 -13.53
C GLN A 316 -8.33 -7.86 -13.79
N ARG A 317 -7.52 -7.57 -12.77
CA ARG A 317 -6.45 -6.58 -12.78
C ARG A 317 -5.40 -6.96 -13.83
N GLN A 318 -5.19 -6.11 -14.84
CA GLN A 318 -4.12 -6.28 -15.82
C GLN A 318 -3.02 -5.25 -15.56
N ILE A 319 -1.82 -5.73 -15.23
CA ILE A 319 -0.66 -4.88 -14.98
C ILE A 319 0.04 -4.59 -16.31
N THR A 320 0.47 -3.35 -16.51
CA THR A 320 1.24 -3.00 -17.70
C THR A 320 2.71 -3.43 -17.56
N THR A 321 3.23 -4.08 -18.60
CA THR A 321 4.61 -4.55 -18.66
C THR A 321 5.61 -3.42 -18.50
N LYS A 322 5.33 -2.26 -19.10
CA LYS A 322 6.14 -1.04 -18.93
C LYS A 322 6.25 -0.62 -17.46
N SER A 323 5.14 -0.48 -16.73
CA SER A 323 5.19 -0.04 -15.32
C SER A 323 5.93 -1.04 -14.44
N ALA A 324 5.77 -2.34 -14.72
CA ALA A 324 6.51 -3.40 -14.06
C ALA A 324 8.02 -3.31 -14.28
N ALA A 325 8.48 -3.10 -15.53
CA ALA A 325 9.89 -2.96 -15.85
C ALA A 325 10.53 -1.75 -15.13
N GLU A 326 9.86 -0.60 -15.18
CA GLU A 326 10.32 0.63 -14.51
C GLU A 326 10.35 0.49 -12.98
N ALA A 327 9.38 -0.21 -12.40
CA ALA A 327 9.31 -0.46 -10.97
C ALA A 327 10.43 -1.39 -10.47
N ILE A 328 10.73 -2.47 -11.22
CA ILE A 328 11.84 -3.38 -10.89
C ILE A 328 13.18 -2.65 -11.01
N GLN A 329 13.35 -1.83 -12.05
CA GLN A 329 14.56 -1.03 -12.21
C GLN A 329 14.73 -0.04 -11.04
N TRP A 330 13.66 0.65 -10.65
CA TRP A 330 13.70 1.56 -9.50
C TRP A 330 14.05 0.84 -8.18
N ALA A 331 13.45 -0.32 -7.92
CA ALA A 331 13.81 -1.13 -6.75
C ALA A 331 15.29 -1.55 -6.78
N THR A 332 15.80 -1.88 -7.97
CA THR A 332 17.22 -2.21 -8.20
C THR A 332 18.14 -1.01 -7.95
N ASP A 333 17.71 0.20 -8.31
CA ASP A 333 18.46 1.43 -8.07
C ASP A 333 18.44 1.84 -6.59
N CYS A 334 17.37 1.51 -5.87
CA CYS A 334 17.28 1.66 -4.41
C CYS A 334 18.15 0.67 -3.63
N ASP A 335 18.79 -0.29 -4.31
CA ASP A 335 19.68 -1.28 -3.70
C ASP A 335 18.98 -2.05 -2.56
N VAL A 336 17.79 -2.57 -2.86
CA VAL A 336 17.00 -3.41 -1.93
C VAL A 336 17.57 -4.81 -1.82
N ASP A 337 17.28 -5.51 -0.72
CA ASP A 337 17.71 -6.90 -0.51
C ASP A 337 16.75 -7.88 -1.20
N ILE A 338 15.45 -7.58 -1.21
CA ILE A 338 14.38 -8.43 -1.73
C ILE A 338 13.40 -7.59 -2.55
N ILE A 339 12.89 -8.13 -3.66
CA ILE A 339 11.73 -7.62 -4.41
C ILE A 339 10.61 -8.65 -4.33
N SER A 340 9.44 -8.23 -3.82
CA SER A 340 8.21 -9.02 -3.78
C SER A 340 7.27 -8.58 -4.89
N MET A 341 6.93 -9.51 -5.79
CA MET A 341 6.05 -9.29 -6.94
C MET A 341 4.86 -10.26 -6.86
N SER A 342 3.79 -9.81 -6.20
CA SER A 342 2.59 -10.60 -5.99
C SER A 342 1.59 -10.47 -7.15
N TRP A 343 2.10 -10.56 -8.38
CA TRP A 343 1.32 -10.39 -9.60
C TRP A 343 1.98 -11.11 -10.78
N THR A 344 1.24 -11.26 -11.87
CA THR A 344 1.72 -11.90 -13.10
C THR A 344 1.30 -11.13 -14.34
N ILE A 345 2.10 -11.26 -15.40
CA ILE A 345 1.82 -10.77 -16.75
C ILE A 345 1.89 -11.98 -17.69
N GLU A 346 0.78 -12.24 -18.37
CA GLU A 346 0.66 -13.28 -19.38
C GLU A 346 0.83 -12.67 -20.78
N ALA A 347 2.07 -12.62 -21.27
CA ALA A 347 2.38 -12.05 -22.59
C ALA A 347 3.61 -12.74 -23.22
N ALA A 348 3.60 -12.88 -24.56
CA ALA A 348 4.74 -13.43 -25.28
C ALA A 348 5.94 -12.47 -25.24
N VAL A 349 7.12 -13.00 -24.95
CA VAL A 349 8.38 -12.23 -24.89
C VAL A 349 8.90 -11.88 -26.29
N GLN A 350 8.78 -12.80 -27.25
CA GLN A 350 9.32 -12.61 -28.60
C GLN A 350 8.53 -11.52 -29.35
N GLY A 351 9.26 -10.52 -29.87
CA GLY A 351 8.67 -9.41 -30.64
C GLY A 351 7.96 -8.35 -29.79
N ASN A 352 8.11 -8.38 -28.46
CA ASN A 352 7.53 -7.40 -27.55
C ASN A 352 8.63 -6.62 -26.79
N ASP A 353 8.84 -5.36 -27.19
CA ASP A 353 9.87 -4.49 -26.63
C ASP A 353 9.67 -4.22 -25.13
N GLU A 354 8.43 -4.16 -24.64
CA GLU A 354 8.15 -3.99 -23.21
C GLU A 354 8.53 -5.23 -22.41
N MET A 355 8.29 -6.43 -22.96
CA MET A 355 8.72 -7.68 -22.32
C MET A 355 10.24 -7.83 -22.30
N LEU A 356 10.93 -7.34 -23.33
CA LEU A 356 12.39 -7.28 -23.36
C LEU A 356 12.93 -6.29 -22.30
N ALA A 357 12.27 -5.15 -22.12
CA ALA A 357 12.59 -4.20 -21.07
C ALA A 357 12.36 -4.80 -19.67
N LEU A 358 11.25 -5.53 -19.46
CA LEU A 358 10.98 -6.25 -18.21
C LEU A 358 12.06 -7.29 -17.92
N LYS A 359 12.45 -8.09 -18.92
CA LYS A 359 13.55 -9.06 -18.79
C LYS A 359 14.86 -8.37 -18.42
N THR A 360 15.17 -7.24 -19.06
CA THR A 360 16.39 -6.47 -18.78
C THR A 360 16.42 -5.96 -17.34
N ALA A 361 15.28 -5.48 -16.82
CA ALA A 361 15.17 -5.04 -15.42
C ALA A 361 15.38 -6.21 -14.43
N VAL A 362 14.82 -7.39 -14.73
CA VAL A 362 15.03 -8.62 -13.93
C VAL A 362 16.49 -9.06 -13.98
N ASP A 363 17.13 -9.05 -15.15
CA ASP A 363 18.55 -9.37 -15.30
C ASP A 363 19.45 -8.39 -14.53
N ALA A 364 19.10 -7.11 -14.50
CA ALA A 364 19.81 -6.09 -13.71
C ALA A 364 19.69 -6.33 -12.20
N ALA A 365 18.48 -6.65 -11.71
CA ALA A 365 18.25 -7.01 -10.31
C ALA A 365 19.04 -8.27 -9.92
N ARG A 366 19.01 -9.29 -10.78
CA ARG A 366 19.76 -10.54 -10.61
C ARG A 366 21.27 -10.29 -10.55
N ALA A 367 21.81 -9.42 -11.40
CA ALA A 367 23.23 -9.07 -11.41
C ALA A 367 23.69 -8.40 -10.10
N LYS A 368 22.79 -7.74 -9.37
CA LYS A 368 23.05 -7.15 -8.05
C LYS A 368 22.81 -8.12 -6.88
N ASN A 369 22.49 -9.39 -7.13
CA ASN A 369 22.11 -10.37 -6.11
C ASN A 369 20.88 -9.93 -5.28
N ILE A 370 19.90 -9.32 -5.93
CA ILE A 370 18.61 -9.01 -5.31
C ILE A 370 17.70 -10.24 -5.43
N LEU A 371 17.16 -10.71 -4.30
CA LEU A 371 16.25 -11.84 -4.29
C LEU A 371 14.88 -11.41 -4.83
N MET A 372 14.36 -12.12 -5.83
CA MET A 372 13.08 -11.80 -6.46
C MET A 372 12.09 -12.93 -6.24
N PHE A 373 10.99 -12.65 -5.53
CA PHE A 373 9.90 -13.59 -5.32
C PHE A 373 8.69 -13.19 -6.16
N CYS A 374 8.14 -14.15 -6.90
CA CYS A 374 7.02 -13.93 -7.82
C CYS A 374 5.87 -14.89 -7.52
N SER A 375 4.63 -14.42 -7.65
CA SER A 375 3.48 -15.31 -7.61
C SER A 375 3.29 -16.07 -8.93
N THR A 376 2.45 -17.10 -8.90
CA THR A 376 1.91 -17.75 -10.11
C THR A 376 0.50 -17.25 -10.38
N SER A 377 0.06 -17.37 -11.64
CA SER A 377 -1.31 -17.06 -12.05
C SER A 377 -2.31 -17.97 -11.34
N ASP A 378 -3.44 -17.40 -10.92
CA ASP A 378 -4.54 -18.11 -10.24
C ASP A 378 -5.52 -18.78 -11.23
N GLN A 379 -5.13 -18.96 -12.51
CA GLN A 379 -5.97 -19.57 -13.56
C GLN A 379 -5.89 -21.11 -13.63
N GLY A 380 -5.32 -21.80 -12.63
CA GLY A 380 -5.34 -23.27 -12.56
C GLY A 380 -4.57 -24.00 -13.67
N SER A 381 -5.00 -25.23 -13.97
CA SER A 381 -4.39 -26.10 -15.00
C SER A 381 -4.55 -25.58 -16.44
N SER A 382 -5.33 -24.51 -16.63
CA SER A 382 -5.49 -23.78 -17.90
C SER A 382 -4.45 -22.68 -18.13
N THR A 383 -3.49 -22.48 -17.22
CA THR A 383 -2.40 -21.50 -17.37
C THR A 383 -1.53 -21.80 -18.60
N LYS A 384 -1.48 -20.86 -19.55
CA LYS A 384 -0.50 -20.87 -20.64
C LYS A 384 0.93 -20.76 -20.05
N ASP A 385 1.93 -21.28 -20.75
CA ASP A 385 3.33 -21.42 -20.31
C ASP A 385 4.14 -20.11 -20.18
N ASP A 386 3.51 -18.98 -19.82
CA ASP A 386 4.10 -17.64 -19.91
C ASP A 386 3.67 -16.71 -18.76
N CYS A 387 4.00 -17.07 -17.51
CA CYS A 387 3.75 -16.26 -16.32
C CYS A 387 5.00 -15.43 -15.93
N TYR A 388 5.08 -14.20 -16.43
CA TYR A 388 6.19 -13.30 -16.13
C TYR A 388 5.88 -12.35 -14.95
N PRO A 389 6.88 -11.93 -14.17
CA PRO A 389 8.31 -12.20 -14.30
C PRO A 389 8.74 -13.58 -13.74
N GLY A 390 7.82 -14.35 -13.15
CA GLY A 390 8.15 -15.63 -12.52
C GLY A 390 8.89 -16.64 -13.41
N ASP A 391 8.61 -16.65 -14.71
CA ASP A 391 9.28 -17.54 -15.68
C ASP A 391 10.66 -17.05 -16.13
N PHE A 392 11.10 -15.85 -15.73
CA PHE A 392 12.47 -15.40 -15.99
C PHE A 392 13.49 -16.04 -15.04
N ASP A 393 14.71 -16.22 -15.54
CA ASP A 393 15.82 -16.74 -14.72
C ASP A 393 16.16 -15.77 -13.57
N GLY A 394 16.42 -16.33 -12.40
CA GLY A 394 16.68 -15.55 -11.17
C GLY A 394 15.44 -15.19 -10.35
N CYS A 395 14.23 -15.41 -10.86
CA CYS A 395 12.99 -15.29 -10.08
C CYS A 395 12.64 -16.60 -9.35
N ILE A 396 12.16 -16.50 -8.11
CA ILE A 396 11.68 -17.62 -7.31
C ILE A 396 10.14 -17.59 -7.33
N LYS A 397 9.51 -18.50 -8.08
CA LYS A 397 8.05 -18.62 -8.14
C LYS A 397 7.50 -19.36 -6.94
N ILE A 398 6.49 -18.74 -6.34
CA ILE A 398 5.83 -19.21 -5.14
C ILE A 398 4.37 -19.51 -5.45
N GLY A 399 3.93 -20.71 -5.04
CA GLY A 399 2.53 -21.10 -5.08
C GLY A 399 1.88 -21.02 -3.69
N GLY A 400 0.59 -20.69 -3.68
CA GLY A 400 -0.22 -20.75 -2.46
C GLY A 400 -0.58 -22.18 -2.05
N ALA A 401 -0.56 -22.43 -0.74
CA ALA A 401 -1.00 -23.67 -0.12
C ALA A 401 -1.85 -23.40 1.13
N THR A 402 -2.54 -24.42 1.60
CA THR A 402 -3.18 -24.45 2.92
C THR A 402 -2.12 -24.49 4.04
N THR A 403 -2.54 -24.34 5.29
CA THR A 403 -1.66 -24.45 6.46
C THR A 403 -1.06 -25.85 6.65
N THR A 404 -1.69 -26.88 6.07
CA THR A 404 -1.23 -28.27 6.08
C THR A 404 -0.30 -28.60 4.91
N GLY A 405 -0.06 -27.63 4.01
CA GLY A 405 0.82 -27.78 2.86
C GLY A 405 0.16 -28.35 1.62
N GLU A 406 -1.17 -28.44 1.59
CA GLU A 406 -1.90 -28.81 0.38
C GLU A 406 -1.92 -27.61 -0.59
N PRO A 407 -1.49 -27.76 -1.85
CA PRO A 407 -1.55 -26.68 -2.84
C PRO A 407 -2.98 -26.18 -3.03
N LEU A 408 -3.16 -24.87 -3.27
CA LEU A 408 -4.45 -24.34 -3.67
C LEU A 408 -4.89 -24.94 -5.01
N ALA A 409 -6.21 -25.10 -5.23
CA ALA A 409 -6.77 -25.80 -6.38
C ALA A 409 -6.32 -25.23 -7.74
N TRP A 410 -5.98 -23.94 -7.77
CA TRP A 410 -5.54 -23.22 -8.96
C TRP A 410 -4.02 -23.08 -9.08
N VAL A 411 -3.22 -23.71 -8.21
CA VAL A 411 -1.76 -23.68 -8.27
C VAL A 411 -1.24 -24.90 -9.02
N ASN A 412 -0.53 -24.66 -10.12
CA ASN A 412 0.23 -25.72 -10.79
C ASN A 412 1.56 -25.95 -10.06
N THR A 413 1.64 -27.06 -9.31
CA THR A 413 2.81 -27.40 -8.49
C THR A 413 4.06 -27.67 -9.30
N GLU A 414 3.96 -28.08 -10.57
CA GLU A 414 5.12 -28.33 -11.44
C GLU A 414 5.82 -27.03 -11.81
N LYS A 415 5.06 -25.93 -11.92
CA LYS A 415 5.54 -24.62 -12.37
C LYS A 415 6.05 -23.71 -11.25
N VAL A 416 5.89 -24.07 -9.99
CA VAL A 416 6.40 -23.26 -8.84
C VAL A 416 7.61 -23.93 -8.20
N GLN A 417 8.52 -23.14 -7.62
CA GLN A 417 9.66 -23.68 -6.87
C GLN A 417 9.23 -24.12 -5.46
N PHE A 418 8.45 -23.29 -4.76
CA PHE A 418 8.04 -23.54 -3.39
C PHE A 418 6.56 -23.26 -3.16
N LEU A 419 6.02 -23.85 -2.11
CA LEU A 419 4.68 -23.62 -1.59
C LEU A 419 4.77 -23.02 -0.19
N LEU A 420 3.98 -21.97 0.02
CA LEU A 420 3.83 -21.33 1.33
C LEU A 420 2.34 -21.09 1.63
N PRO A 421 1.97 -20.85 2.90
CA PRO A 421 0.59 -20.57 3.22
C PRO A 421 0.07 -19.35 2.47
N GLY A 422 -0.99 -19.57 1.71
CA GLY A 422 -1.70 -18.55 0.97
C GLY A 422 -3.21 -18.74 1.00
N ASN A 423 -3.73 -19.63 1.86
CA ASN A 423 -5.16 -19.87 2.01
C ASN A 423 -5.73 -19.10 3.22
N ASN A 424 -6.76 -18.30 2.98
CA ASN A 424 -7.59 -17.65 3.99
C ASN A 424 -6.80 -16.91 5.08
N VAL A 425 -5.88 -16.03 4.67
CA VAL A 425 -5.02 -15.27 5.60
C VAL A 425 -5.73 -13.98 6.03
N PRO A 426 -5.88 -13.73 7.35
CA PRO A 426 -6.58 -12.56 7.86
C PRO A 426 -5.71 -11.29 7.82
N PHE A 427 -6.33 -10.18 7.43
CA PHE A 427 -5.76 -8.83 7.48
C PHE A 427 -6.62 -7.91 8.34
N SER A 428 -5.97 -7.18 9.25
CA SER A 428 -6.63 -6.31 10.22
C SER A 428 -6.43 -4.83 9.92
N ASN A 429 -7.41 -4.02 10.30
CA ASN A 429 -7.30 -2.57 10.30
C ASN A 429 -6.52 -2.04 11.53
N ASN A 430 -6.43 -0.72 11.65
CA ASN A 430 -5.77 -0.02 12.76
C ASN A 430 -6.33 -0.36 14.17
N GLU A 431 -7.56 -0.86 14.27
CA GLU A 431 -8.20 -1.25 15.54
C GLU A 431 -7.91 -2.71 15.90
N GLY A 432 -7.14 -3.42 15.06
CA GLY A 432 -6.88 -4.86 15.22
C GLY A 432 -8.03 -5.75 14.74
N LYS A 433 -9.14 -5.18 14.27
CA LYS A 433 -10.27 -5.94 13.71
C LYS A 433 -9.89 -6.49 12.33
N VAL A 434 -10.08 -7.79 12.13
CA VAL A 434 -9.92 -8.42 10.81
C VAL A 434 -10.96 -7.82 9.85
N VAL A 435 -10.50 -7.24 8.75
CA VAL A 435 -11.34 -6.57 7.74
C VAL A 435 -11.39 -7.33 6.43
N SER A 436 -10.38 -8.15 6.12
CA SER A 436 -10.41 -9.02 4.96
C SER A 436 -9.69 -10.33 5.22
N TYR A 437 -10.01 -11.32 4.39
CA TYR A 437 -9.31 -12.59 4.28
C TYR A 437 -8.87 -12.73 2.83
N GLU A 438 -7.56 -12.87 2.60
CA GLU A 438 -7.04 -13.04 1.24
C GLU A 438 -6.59 -14.48 1.03
N SER A 439 -6.83 -15.00 -0.18
CA SER A 439 -6.31 -16.28 -0.62
C SER A 439 -5.65 -16.15 -1.98
N GLY A 440 -4.48 -16.73 -2.17
CA GLY A 440 -3.79 -16.75 -3.45
C GLY A 440 -2.28 -16.91 -3.34
N SER A 441 -1.65 -17.11 -4.49
CA SER A 441 -0.19 -17.20 -4.59
C SER A 441 0.50 -15.88 -4.26
N SER A 442 -0.22 -14.76 -4.39
CA SER A 442 0.20 -13.44 -3.90
C SER A 442 0.53 -13.44 -2.41
N VAL A 443 -0.37 -13.97 -1.59
CA VAL A 443 -0.20 -14.04 -0.13
C VAL A 443 1.02 -14.90 0.23
N ALA A 444 1.17 -16.04 -0.46
CA ALA A 444 2.31 -16.93 -0.28
C ALA A 444 3.64 -16.27 -0.70
N THR A 445 3.63 -15.43 -1.74
CA THR A 445 4.80 -14.66 -2.21
C THR A 445 5.23 -13.62 -1.18
N ALA A 446 4.28 -12.91 -0.56
CA ALA A 446 4.56 -12.01 0.55
C ALA A 446 5.08 -12.79 1.78
N ALA A 447 4.53 -13.98 2.06
CA ALA A 447 5.04 -14.85 3.12
C ALA A 447 6.49 -15.30 2.85
N ALA A 448 6.84 -15.62 1.61
CA ALA A 448 8.18 -16.02 1.19
C ALA A 448 9.18 -14.87 1.34
N SER A 449 8.79 -13.68 0.89
CA SER A 449 9.59 -12.46 1.04
C SER A 449 9.83 -12.11 2.51
N GLY A 450 8.80 -12.26 3.36
CA GLY A 450 8.93 -12.08 4.81
C GLY A 450 9.86 -13.10 5.47
N LEU A 451 9.75 -14.38 5.10
CA LEU A 451 10.62 -15.45 5.60
C LEU A 451 12.08 -15.24 5.14
N ALA A 452 12.30 -14.92 3.87
CA ALA A 452 13.64 -14.62 3.35
C ALA A 452 14.26 -13.40 4.06
N GLY A 453 13.45 -12.37 4.33
CA GLY A 453 13.86 -11.23 5.14
C GLY A 453 14.24 -11.63 6.56
N LEU A 454 13.49 -12.53 7.19
CA LEU A 454 13.85 -13.08 8.50
C LEU A 454 15.19 -13.82 8.46
N LEU A 455 15.42 -14.65 7.45
CA LEU A 455 16.68 -15.40 7.30
C LEU A 455 17.88 -14.45 7.09
N LEU A 456 17.74 -13.44 6.23
CA LEU A 456 18.76 -12.39 6.05
C LEU A 456 19.05 -11.65 7.35
N PHE A 457 18.02 -11.34 8.13
CA PHE A 457 18.18 -10.69 9.44
C PHE A 457 18.96 -11.57 10.43
N CYS A 458 18.67 -12.88 10.46
CA CYS A 458 19.46 -13.84 11.23
C CYS A 458 20.93 -13.83 10.79
N GLY A 459 21.19 -13.80 9.48
CA GLY A 459 22.55 -13.69 8.92
C GLY A 459 23.27 -12.44 9.41
N ARG A 460 22.62 -11.27 9.36
CA ARG A 460 23.17 -10.00 9.86
C ARG A 460 23.50 -10.04 11.36
N LEU A 461 22.63 -10.64 12.18
CA LEU A 461 22.90 -10.80 13.61
C LEU A 461 24.15 -11.64 13.86
N VAL A 462 24.28 -12.76 13.13
CA VAL A 462 25.44 -13.66 13.26
C VAL A 462 26.73 -13.00 12.78
N ASP A 463 26.69 -12.29 11.65
CA ASP A 463 27.85 -11.59 11.10
C ASP A 463 28.38 -10.52 12.07
N LYS A 464 27.48 -9.83 12.79
CA LYS A 464 27.83 -8.76 13.75
C LYS A 464 28.36 -9.25 15.09
N ASP A 465 27.99 -10.45 15.54
CA ASP A 465 28.49 -11.00 16.81
C ASP A 465 30.02 -11.15 16.79
N GLY A 466 30.63 -11.29 15.61
CA GLY A 466 32.08 -11.16 15.39
C GLY A 466 32.95 -12.28 15.98
N LYS A 467 32.44 -13.07 16.94
CA LYS A 467 33.17 -14.19 17.55
C LYS A 467 33.48 -15.33 16.58
N TYR A 468 32.71 -15.44 15.49
CA TYR A 468 32.86 -16.48 14.46
C TYR A 468 32.60 -15.94 13.02
N GLY A 469 32.76 -14.63 12.80
CA GLY A 469 32.29 -13.85 11.63
C GLY A 469 32.84 -14.20 10.23
N ALA A 470 33.49 -15.35 10.07
CA ALA A 470 33.68 -15.98 8.77
C ALA A 470 33.33 -17.46 8.96
N TYR A 471 32.17 -17.88 8.45
CA TYR A 471 31.97 -19.29 8.20
C TYR A 471 33.07 -19.70 7.22
N ARG A 472 34.09 -20.42 7.70
CA ARG A 472 35.21 -20.94 6.88
C ARG A 472 34.68 -22.02 5.94
N VAL A 473 33.86 -21.62 4.97
CA VAL A 473 33.68 -22.37 3.73
C VAL A 473 35.00 -22.22 3.00
N LYS A 474 35.66 -23.35 2.73
CA LYS A 474 37.00 -23.45 2.13
C LYS A 474 37.35 -22.24 1.24
N SER A 475 38.34 -21.46 1.69
CA SER A 475 39.14 -20.49 0.94
C SER A 475 38.58 -19.12 0.53
N ASN A 476 37.36 -18.69 0.88
CA ASN A 476 36.95 -17.28 0.71
C ASN A 476 36.10 -16.80 1.90
N ASP A 477 36.60 -15.81 2.65
CA ASP A 477 35.89 -15.17 3.77
C ASP A 477 34.63 -14.45 3.23
N ARG A 478 33.47 -15.09 3.31
CA ARG A 478 32.18 -14.50 2.91
C ARG A 478 31.24 -14.44 4.10
N TYR A 479 30.63 -13.27 4.32
CA TYR A 479 29.63 -13.07 5.37
C TYR A 479 28.39 -13.95 5.13
N VAL A 480 27.73 -14.38 6.21
CA VAL A 480 26.52 -15.23 6.15
C VAL A 480 25.43 -14.52 5.35
N GLN A 481 25.22 -13.23 5.59
CA GLN A 481 24.21 -12.45 4.86
C GLN A 481 24.46 -12.41 3.36
N GLU A 482 25.72 -12.28 2.92
CA GLU A 482 26.06 -12.22 1.50
C GLU A 482 25.80 -13.55 0.81
N THR A 483 25.98 -14.64 1.55
CA THR A 483 25.69 -15.97 1.03
C THR A 483 24.19 -16.22 0.91
N LEU A 484 23.40 -15.67 1.84
CA LEU A 484 21.94 -15.71 1.81
C LEU A 484 21.34 -14.83 0.71
N LYS A 485 22.02 -13.75 0.28
CA LYS A 485 21.61 -12.90 -0.84
C LYS A 485 21.73 -13.59 -2.20
N ASP A 486 22.56 -14.63 -2.32
CA ASP A 486 22.65 -15.40 -3.56
C ASP A 486 21.39 -16.24 -3.76
N THR A 487 20.72 -16.04 -4.90
CA THR A 487 19.43 -16.71 -5.22
C THR A 487 19.55 -18.23 -5.17
N LYS A 488 20.66 -18.83 -5.62
CA LYS A 488 20.82 -20.30 -5.62
C LYS A 488 20.97 -20.83 -4.20
N ASN A 489 21.71 -20.12 -3.36
CA ASN A 489 21.85 -20.49 -1.95
C ASN A 489 20.54 -20.32 -1.19
N MET A 490 19.81 -19.22 -1.41
CA MET A 490 18.47 -19.03 -0.83
C MET A 490 17.52 -20.16 -1.25
N MET A 491 17.48 -20.53 -2.54
CA MET A 491 16.66 -21.66 -2.98
C MET A 491 17.06 -22.99 -2.32
N ARG A 492 18.36 -23.30 -2.19
CA ARG A 492 18.83 -24.50 -1.49
C ARG A 492 18.41 -24.53 -0.01
N ILE A 493 18.39 -23.38 0.62
CA ILE A 493 17.96 -23.22 2.02
C ILE A 493 16.47 -23.49 2.14
N LEU A 494 15.66 -22.84 1.30
CA LEU A 494 14.22 -23.05 1.29
C LEU A 494 13.85 -24.51 0.98
N ASP A 495 14.57 -25.16 0.06
CA ASP A 495 14.42 -26.59 -0.25
C ASP A 495 14.70 -27.50 0.96
N LYS A 496 15.78 -27.21 1.72
CA LYS A 496 16.06 -27.92 2.98
C LYS A 496 15.02 -27.68 4.07
N MET A 497 14.25 -26.59 3.97
CA MET A 497 13.14 -26.30 4.89
C MET A 497 11.82 -26.95 4.44
N CYS A 498 11.77 -27.56 3.26
CA CYS A 498 10.57 -28.24 2.78
C CYS A 498 10.33 -29.55 3.52
N ILE A 499 9.04 -29.92 3.69
CA ILE A 499 8.68 -31.27 4.11
C ILE A 499 9.20 -32.25 3.03
N PRO A 500 9.86 -33.35 3.41
CA PRO A 500 10.42 -34.30 2.45
C PRO A 500 9.41 -34.71 1.36
N ARG A 501 9.84 -34.62 0.09
CA ARG A 501 9.04 -34.94 -1.11
C ARG A 501 7.89 -33.97 -1.39
N THR A 502 7.84 -32.83 -0.71
CA THR A 502 6.88 -31.75 -0.99
C THR A 502 7.63 -30.48 -1.36
N LYS A 503 6.92 -29.49 -1.92
CA LYS A 503 7.42 -28.13 -2.11
C LYS A 503 7.06 -27.19 -0.95
N PHE A 504 6.36 -27.68 0.08
CA PHE A 504 5.85 -26.85 1.17
C PHE A 504 6.90 -26.62 2.26
N ILE A 505 7.15 -25.37 2.60
CA ILE A 505 8.15 -24.97 3.60
C ILE A 505 7.58 -25.12 5.01
N ALA A 506 8.14 -26.03 5.80
CA ALA A 506 7.72 -26.31 7.19
C ALA A 506 8.57 -25.54 8.21
N VAL A 507 8.11 -24.35 8.59
CA VAL A 507 8.84 -23.44 9.49
C VAL A 507 8.89 -23.90 10.94
N GLN A 508 7.85 -24.60 11.45
CA GLN A 508 7.82 -25.04 12.86
C GLN A 508 8.98 -25.98 13.19
N GLU A 509 9.26 -26.95 12.32
CA GLU A 509 10.33 -27.93 12.53
C GLU A 509 11.71 -27.31 12.27
N THR A 510 11.80 -26.44 11.25
CA THR A 510 13.08 -25.99 10.70
C THR A 510 13.62 -24.73 11.38
N LEU A 511 12.76 -23.82 11.84
CA LEU A 511 13.15 -22.64 12.61
C LEU A 511 13.09 -22.94 14.11
N GLU A 512 11.87 -23.03 14.65
CA GLU A 512 11.65 -23.16 16.10
C GLU A 512 12.17 -24.50 16.63
N GLY A 513 11.89 -25.60 15.93
CA GLY A 513 12.37 -26.94 16.31
C GLY A 513 13.89 -27.03 16.38
N ARG A 514 14.60 -26.57 15.33
CA ARG A 514 16.07 -26.60 15.29
C ARG A 514 16.71 -25.64 16.29
N PHE A 515 16.15 -24.44 16.45
CA PHE A 515 16.63 -23.48 17.43
C PHE A 515 16.50 -24.05 18.86
N ASN A 516 15.33 -24.60 19.21
CA ASN A 516 15.10 -25.24 20.51
C ASN A 516 15.96 -26.50 20.71
N GLN A 517 16.20 -27.28 19.65
CA GLN A 517 17.11 -28.43 19.71
C GLN A 517 18.54 -27.99 20.04
N ALA A 518 19.03 -26.93 19.41
CA ALA A 518 20.36 -26.39 19.68
C ALA A 518 20.51 -25.92 21.14
N LEU A 519 19.51 -25.22 21.66
CA LEU A 519 19.47 -24.79 23.07
C LEU A 519 19.48 -25.97 24.04
N ASN A 520 18.68 -27.00 23.78
CA ASN A 520 18.54 -28.16 24.67
C ASN A 520 19.78 -29.06 24.68
N ASN A 521 20.43 -29.26 23.54
CA ASN A 521 21.68 -30.05 23.45
C ASN A 521 22.79 -29.45 24.35
N LYS A 522 22.82 -28.12 24.49
CA LYS A 522 23.79 -27.43 25.37
C LYS A 522 23.44 -27.54 26.85
N LYS A 523 22.17 -27.45 27.22
CA LYS A 523 21.72 -27.72 28.61
C LYS A 523 22.10 -29.13 29.07
N GLY A 524 21.98 -30.12 28.18
CA GLY A 524 22.42 -31.50 28.45
C GLY A 524 23.94 -31.66 28.55
N SER A 525 24.73 -30.85 27.84
CA SER A 525 26.20 -30.83 27.95
C SER A 525 26.70 -30.23 29.27
N LEU A 526 25.97 -29.28 29.85
CA LEU A 526 26.26 -28.71 31.18
C LEU A 526 25.83 -29.65 32.33
N SER A 527 24.85 -30.54 32.09
CA SER A 527 24.40 -31.54 33.06
C SER A 527 25.12 -32.89 32.97
N ALA A 528 26.08 -33.05 32.07
CA ALA A 528 26.79 -34.32 31.83
C ALA A 528 27.76 -34.73 32.96
N ASN A 529 27.82 -33.97 34.06
CA ASN A 529 28.46 -34.40 35.31
C ASN A 529 27.57 -35.31 36.18
N ASP A 530 26.34 -35.63 35.75
CA ASP A 530 25.50 -36.59 36.44
C ASP A 530 24.93 -37.63 35.45
N ALA A 531 25.70 -38.71 35.28
CA ALA A 531 25.38 -39.78 34.36
C ALA A 531 24.36 -40.74 35.00
N SER A 532 23.07 -40.55 34.70
CA SER A 532 22.12 -41.63 34.40
C SER A 532 20.72 -41.06 34.17
N LEU A 533 20.19 -41.21 32.95
CA LEU A 533 18.79 -41.58 32.63
C LEU A 533 18.40 -41.27 31.17
N ASN A 534 18.38 -42.34 30.39
CA ASN A 534 17.32 -42.79 29.47
C ASN A 534 16.79 -41.92 28.32
N LEU A 535 16.73 -42.62 27.17
CA LEU A 535 16.02 -42.30 25.94
C LEU A 535 14.56 -41.88 26.18
N ARG A 536 14.10 -40.90 25.37
CA ARG A 536 12.76 -40.28 25.30
C ARG A 536 12.52 -39.09 26.23
N GLN A 537 13.32 -38.03 26.12
CA GLN A 537 12.83 -36.69 26.48
C GLN A 537 12.13 -36.07 25.26
N LYS A 538 10.80 -35.93 25.36
CA LYS A 538 10.02 -34.97 24.56
C LYS A 538 10.72 -33.61 24.67
N VAL A 539 11.12 -33.03 23.54
CA VAL A 539 11.65 -31.66 23.45
C VAL A 539 10.67 -30.75 24.21
N ARG A 540 11.10 -30.17 25.35
CA ARG A 540 10.32 -29.12 26.00
C ARG A 540 10.40 -27.90 25.07
N SER A 541 9.32 -27.68 24.33
CA SER A 541 9.08 -26.47 23.54
C SER A 541 9.10 -25.27 24.47
N SER A 542 10.18 -24.50 24.48
CA SER A 542 10.19 -23.17 25.08
C SER A 542 9.34 -22.26 24.20
N ASP A 543 8.33 -21.62 24.78
CA ASP A 543 7.52 -20.59 24.12
C ASP A 543 8.42 -19.39 23.78
N LEU A 544 8.85 -19.32 22.51
CA LEU A 544 9.74 -18.27 21.99
C LEU A 544 9.18 -16.86 22.20
N SER A 545 7.85 -16.71 22.31
CA SER A 545 7.23 -15.40 22.52
C SER A 545 7.61 -14.77 23.88
N LYS A 546 7.98 -15.61 24.86
CA LYS A 546 8.36 -15.22 26.23
C LYS A 546 9.85 -15.37 26.53
N MET A 547 10.63 -15.85 25.56
CA MET A 547 12.05 -16.05 25.73
C MET A 547 12.81 -14.73 25.61
N GLU A 548 13.76 -14.49 26.53
CA GLU A 548 14.70 -13.38 26.49
C GLU A 548 16.04 -13.84 25.93
N TRP A 549 16.79 -12.92 25.32
CA TRP A 549 18.16 -13.18 24.87
C TRP A 549 19.05 -13.28 26.10
N ASP A 550 19.74 -14.41 26.25
CA ASP A 550 20.60 -14.66 27.40
C ASP A 550 21.93 -13.89 27.29
N ALA A 551 22.45 -13.47 28.44
CA ALA A 551 23.72 -12.75 28.53
C ALA A 551 24.94 -13.63 28.19
N ASP A 552 24.79 -14.96 28.28
CA ASP A 552 25.88 -15.92 28.10
C ASP A 552 26.08 -16.34 26.62
N GLY A 553 25.23 -15.86 25.70
CA GLY A 553 25.35 -16.07 24.24
C GLY A 553 24.75 -17.36 23.69
N GLN A 554 24.00 -18.14 24.49
CA GLN A 554 23.40 -19.42 24.07
C GLN A 554 22.38 -19.26 22.94
N CYS A 555 21.58 -18.19 22.97
CA CYS A 555 20.63 -17.84 21.89
C CYS A 555 21.37 -17.56 20.58
N MET A 556 22.52 -16.87 20.64
CA MET A 556 23.30 -16.56 19.45
C MET A 556 23.95 -17.82 18.86
N GLU A 557 24.51 -18.69 19.70
CA GLU A 557 25.04 -19.99 19.26
C GLU A 557 23.93 -20.90 18.67
N ALA A 558 22.74 -20.90 19.27
CA ALA A 558 21.60 -21.65 18.76
C ALA A 558 21.12 -21.11 17.40
N LEU A 559 21.14 -19.79 17.22
CA LEU A 559 20.84 -19.14 15.94
C LEU A 559 21.88 -19.53 14.87
N GLN A 560 23.16 -19.51 15.23
CA GLN A 560 24.25 -19.96 14.36
C GLN A 560 24.10 -21.43 13.97
N PHE A 561 23.78 -22.31 14.93
CA PHE A 561 23.54 -23.72 14.65
C PHE A 561 22.37 -23.87 13.67
N MET A 562 21.24 -23.22 13.93
CA MET A 562 20.08 -23.26 13.04
C MET A 562 20.47 -22.84 11.61
N LEU A 563 21.16 -21.70 11.45
CA LEU A 563 21.64 -21.26 10.14
C LEU A 563 22.66 -22.21 9.53
N SER A 564 23.53 -22.84 10.31
CA SER A 564 24.55 -23.78 9.82
C SER A 564 23.98 -25.09 9.29
N VAL A 565 22.97 -25.64 9.95
CA VAL A 565 22.28 -26.84 9.46
C VAL A 565 21.41 -26.50 8.25
N VAL A 566 21.06 -25.21 8.11
CA VAL A 566 20.43 -24.64 6.92
C VAL A 566 21.49 -24.34 5.83
N ASN A 567 22.79 -24.18 6.14
CA ASN A 567 23.83 -23.69 5.22
C ASN A 567 24.85 -24.72 4.65
N LEU A 568 25.04 -24.60 3.33
CA LEU A 568 26.32 -24.37 2.60
C LEU A 568 27.47 -25.39 2.61
N SER A 569 27.19 -26.64 2.21
CA SER A 569 28.19 -27.47 1.54
C SER A 569 27.62 -27.99 0.23
#